data_AF-A0A2E1ZY21-F1
#
_entry.id   AF-A0A2E1ZY21-F1
#
_cell.length_a   1.000
_cell.length_b   1.000
_cell.length_c   1.000
_cell.angle_alpha   90.00
_cell.angle_beta   90.00
_cell.angle_gamma   90.00
#
_symmetry.space_group_name_H-M   'P 1'
#
loop_
_entity.id
_entity.type
_entity.pdbx_description
1 polymer ?
#
loop_
_entity_poly.entity_id
_entity_poly.type
_entity_poly.pdbx_seq_one_letter_code
_entity_poly.pdbx_strand_id
1 'polypeptide(L)'
;MEDINKNENDDNAIKQQSSNNVIQVRKKSATSDLTDNKLAEQSKNENKKVVKSAKKPLASVNKNNKPKQKNESKKEQNVDSSKKSDLDTEELINQINILKKSLDASVIKQKVGIFVDVPNLLYGVDVDDGTEIDMGNLLSLLSKDRELVRATAYSPIVDDSDEPLQEQRFVKPFVLHNYRIVTKPMKRFSDGSVKGNLDIELVVDMITMSDRLDVIILVSGDADFLKAIQYAQSKGIKVEVASFPKSTSVELKAVADEYLDLSKLYSKIQAN
;
A
#
# COMPACT_ATOMS: atom_id res chain seq x y z
N MET A 1 29.44 48.63 -23.83
CA MET A 1 30.19 47.96 -22.76
C MET A 1 29.16 47.66 -21.70
N GLU A 2 28.45 46.54 -21.88
CA GLU A 2 28.70 45.27 -21.17
C GLU A 2 28.05 45.34 -19.77
N ASP A 3 27.23 44.43 -19.25
CA ASP A 3 26.79 43.10 -19.68
C ASP A 3 25.65 42.64 -18.74
N ILE A 4 24.69 41.88 -19.31
CA ILE A 4 24.13 40.59 -18.81
C ILE A 4 23.41 40.55 -17.42
N ASN A 5 22.07 40.38 -17.35
CA ASN A 5 21.27 39.11 -17.26
C ASN A 5 21.32 38.46 -15.83
N LYS A 6 20.27 37.94 -15.16
CA LYS A 6 19.10 37.13 -15.54
C LYS A 6 18.00 37.12 -14.45
N ASN A 7 16.79 36.89 -14.93
CA ASN A 7 15.56 36.37 -14.30
C ASN A 7 15.70 35.54 -12.99
N GLU A 8 15.01 35.99 -11.94
CA GLU A 8 14.47 35.15 -10.85
C GLU A 8 12.97 35.42 -10.76
N ASN A 9 12.17 34.62 -11.45
CA ASN A 9 10.73 34.54 -11.28
C ASN A 9 10.30 33.26 -12.00
N ASP A 10 10.42 32.10 -11.36
CA ASP A 10 9.71 30.86 -11.75
C ASP A 10 9.81 29.70 -10.73
N ASP A 11 10.09 29.93 -9.44
CA ASP A 11 10.23 28.83 -8.44
C ASP A 11 9.14 28.78 -7.35
N ASN A 12 8.06 29.57 -7.46
CA ASN A 12 6.99 29.60 -6.44
C ASN A 12 5.74 28.77 -6.77
N ALA A 13 5.82 27.83 -7.70
CA ALA A 13 4.65 27.06 -8.15
C ALA A 13 4.72 25.54 -7.89
N ILE A 14 5.40 25.05 -6.85
CA ILE A 14 5.30 23.63 -6.43
C ILE A 14 5.39 23.47 -4.91
N LYS A 15 4.48 24.11 -4.15
CA LYS A 15 4.18 23.72 -2.75
C LYS A 15 2.72 24.02 -2.42
N GLN A 16 1.83 23.13 -2.84
CA GLN A 16 0.48 22.97 -2.24
C GLN A 16 -0.19 21.73 -2.85
N GLN A 17 0.26 20.55 -2.43
CA GLN A 17 -0.66 19.42 -2.29
C GLN A 17 -0.88 19.25 -0.79
N SER A 18 -1.90 19.92 -0.29
CA SER A 18 -2.43 19.69 1.04
C SER A 18 -2.94 18.25 1.12
N SER A 19 -2.27 17.43 1.93
CA SER A 19 -2.76 16.12 2.35
C SER A 19 -4.04 16.33 3.18
N ASN A 20 -5.20 16.14 2.55
CA ASN A 20 -6.47 16.09 3.26
C ASN A 20 -6.57 14.77 4.05
N ASN A 21 -5.85 14.69 5.17
CA ASN A 21 -5.95 13.57 6.08
C ASN A 21 -7.31 13.59 6.77
N VAL A 22 -8.12 12.57 6.52
CA VAL A 22 -9.44 12.42 7.15
C VAL A 22 -9.22 11.79 8.53
N ILE A 23 -9.20 12.64 9.57
CA ILE A 23 -9.27 12.19 10.96
C ILE A 23 -10.72 11.88 11.29
N GLN A 24 -11.06 10.59 11.46
CA GLN A 24 -12.41 10.19 11.85
C GLN A 24 -12.50 10.03 13.37
N VAL A 25 -13.12 11.01 14.02
CA VAL A 25 -13.43 10.99 15.46
C VAL A 25 -14.80 10.35 15.66
N ARG A 26 -14.86 9.20 16.34
CA ARG A 26 -16.15 8.61 16.77
C ARG A 26 -16.48 9.07 18.20
N LYS A 27 -17.50 9.91 18.35
CA LYS A 27 -18.12 10.26 19.65
C LYS A 27 -19.20 9.22 20.03
N LYS A 28 -19.45 9.05 21.33
CA LYS A 28 -20.36 8.04 21.92
C LYS A 28 -21.75 8.03 21.25
N SER A 29 -22.19 6.85 20.83
CA SER A 29 -23.62 6.57 20.58
C SER A 29 -24.29 6.15 21.89
N ALA A 30 -25.39 6.82 22.25
CA ALA A 30 -26.26 6.45 23.35
C ALA A 30 -27.01 5.13 23.06
N THR A 31 -27.40 4.46 24.13
CA THR A 31 -28.04 3.16 24.23
C THR A 31 -29.46 3.09 23.67
N SER A 32 -29.76 1.90 23.09
CA SER A 32 -31.03 1.15 23.06
C SER A 32 -32.31 1.83 22.55
N ASP A 33 -32.83 1.32 21.44
CA ASP A 33 -34.20 0.82 21.40
C ASP A 33 -34.32 -0.38 20.45
N LEU A 34 -34.78 -1.48 21.02
CA LEU A 34 -35.25 -2.69 20.36
C LEU A 34 -36.65 -2.42 19.82
N THR A 35 -36.90 -2.68 18.53
CA THR A 35 -38.16 -3.28 18.10
C THR A 35 -37.96 -4.18 16.89
N ASP A 36 -38.49 -5.39 17.05
CA ASP A 36 -38.52 -6.53 16.17
C ASP A 36 -39.15 -6.34 14.78
N ASN A 37 -38.80 -7.31 13.93
CA ASN A 37 -39.68 -8.11 13.05
C ASN A 37 -39.68 -7.87 11.53
N LYS A 38 -39.22 -8.95 10.86
CA LYS A 38 -39.79 -9.65 9.70
C LYS A 38 -39.78 -8.94 8.35
N LEU A 39 -39.12 -9.58 7.38
CA LEU A 39 -39.82 -10.34 6.33
C LEU A 39 -38.85 -11.28 5.61
N ALA A 40 -39.33 -12.50 5.41
CA ALA A 40 -38.70 -13.62 4.72
C ALA A 40 -39.25 -13.75 3.30
N GLU A 41 -38.40 -14.30 2.43
CA GLU A 41 -38.71 -15.24 1.33
C GLU A 41 -39.55 -14.85 0.09
N GLN A 42 -39.21 -15.60 -0.97
CA GLN A 42 -39.86 -15.85 -2.28
C GLN A 42 -39.43 -14.88 -3.41
N SER A 43 -39.06 -15.31 -4.62
CA SER A 43 -39.34 -16.54 -5.36
C SER A 43 -38.42 -16.75 -6.59
N LYS A 44 -38.34 -18.01 -7.04
CA LYS A 44 -37.76 -18.58 -8.26
C LYS A 44 -38.40 -18.06 -9.57
N ASN A 45 -37.63 -18.11 -10.67
CA ASN A 45 -37.96 -18.77 -11.97
C ASN A 45 -36.93 -18.34 -13.05
N GLU A 46 -36.04 -19.23 -13.49
CA GLU A 46 -36.12 -20.04 -14.72
C GLU A 46 -36.08 -19.26 -16.05
N ASN A 47 -35.01 -19.45 -16.83
CA ASN A 47 -35.13 -19.89 -18.21
C ASN A 47 -33.82 -20.47 -18.79
N LYS A 48 -33.90 -21.74 -19.20
CA LYS A 48 -32.96 -22.45 -20.08
C LYS A 48 -33.30 -22.11 -21.54
N LYS A 49 -32.28 -21.92 -22.40
CA LYS A 49 -32.35 -22.36 -23.80
C LYS A 49 -30.97 -22.76 -24.32
N VAL A 50 -30.90 -24.03 -24.71
CA VAL A 50 -29.85 -24.75 -25.45
C VAL A 50 -30.12 -24.59 -26.95
N VAL A 51 -29.08 -24.59 -27.80
CA VAL A 51 -28.87 -25.38 -29.05
C VAL A 51 -27.53 -24.90 -29.67
N LYS A 52 -26.46 -25.73 -29.68
CA LYS A 52 -25.83 -26.51 -30.80
C LYS A 52 -25.51 -25.63 -32.03
N SER A 53 -24.40 -25.67 -32.76
CA SER A 53 -23.37 -26.65 -33.17
C SER A 53 -22.33 -25.83 -33.99
N ALA A 54 -21.06 -26.17 -34.23
CA ALA A 54 -20.53 -27.37 -34.86
C ALA A 54 -18.97 -27.40 -34.82
N LYS A 55 -18.46 -28.63 -34.79
CA LYS A 55 -17.10 -29.11 -35.16
C LYS A 55 -16.79 -28.81 -36.66
N LYS A 56 -15.58 -28.83 -37.24
CA LYS A 56 -14.32 -29.60 -37.09
C LYS A 56 -13.22 -28.93 -38.00
N PRO A 57 -11.94 -29.35 -37.95
CA PRO A 57 -10.75 -28.72 -38.57
C PRO A 57 -10.22 -29.44 -39.82
N LEU A 58 -9.19 -28.89 -40.50
CA LEU A 58 -8.24 -29.55 -41.44
C LEU A 58 -7.03 -28.58 -41.64
N ALA A 59 -5.77 -28.88 -41.29
CA ALA A 59 -4.74 -29.75 -41.89
C ALA A 59 -3.81 -29.07 -42.94
N SER A 60 -2.53 -28.96 -42.56
CA SER A 60 -1.26 -29.16 -43.32
C SER A 60 -0.95 -28.44 -44.65
N VAL A 61 0.29 -27.92 -44.77
CA VAL A 61 1.34 -28.12 -45.83
C VAL A 61 2.44 -27.05 -45.57
N ASN A 62 3.69 -27.31 -45.17
CA ASN A 62 4.87 -28.04 -45.67
C ASN A 62 5.91 -27.17 -46.42
N LYS A 63 7.18 -27.37 -46.03
CA LYS A 63 8.48 -27.17 -46.74
C LYS A 63 9.15 -25.79 -46.85
N ASN A 64 10.25 -25.68 -46.11
CA ASN A 64 11.65 -25.42 -46.54
C ASN A 64 11.90 -24.47 -47.72
N ASN A 65 12.74 -23.44 -47.50
CA ASN A 65 13.99 -23.27 -48.25
C ASN A 65 14.93 -22.21 -47.62
N LYS A 66 16.17 -22.63 -47.30
CA LYS A 66 17.38 -21.79 -47.31
C LYS A 66 17.93 -21.76 -48.75
N PRO A 67 18.62 -20.69 -49.16
CA PRO A 67 20.08 -20.78 -49.35
C PRO A 67 20.82 -19.53 -48.83
N LYS A 68 21.90 -19.68 -48.06
CA LYS A 68 23.33 -19.71 -48.45
C LYS A 68 23.93 -18.37 -48.89
N GLN A 69 25.03 -18.07 -48.20
CA GLN A 69 25.99 -16.98 -48.37
C GLN A 69 26.62 -16.95 -49.78
N LYS A 70 26.95 -15.74 -50.24
CA LYS A 70 28.04 -15.48 -51.17
C LYS A 70 28.89 -14.33 -50.63
N ASN A 71 30.17 -14.62 -50.42
CA ASN A 71 31.24 -13.63 -50.33
C ASN A 71 31.61 -13.20 -51.76
N GLU A 72 31.87 -11.92 -51.97
CA GLU A 72 32.80 -11.44 -53.00
C GLU A 72 33.31 -10.03 -52.63
N SER A 73 34.53 -9.77 -53.08
CA SER A 73 35.51 -8.89 -52.47
C SER A 73 35.55 -7.49 -53.09
N LYS A 74 35.87 -6.49 -52.23
CA LYS A 74 36.53 -5.19 -52.46
C LYS A 74 36.50 -4.56 -53.88
N LYS A 75 35.88 -3.37 -53.95
CA LYS A 75 36.42 -2.22 -54.69
C LYS A 75 36.37 -0.98 -53.80
N GLU A 76 37.55 -0.49 -53.45
CA GLU A 76 37.75 0.85 -52.89
C GLU A 76 37.40 1.88 -53.95
N GLN A 77 36.44 2.75 -53.64
CA GLN A 77 36.32 4.06 -54.27
C GLN A 77 36.08 5.07 -53.15
N ASN A 78 37.08 5.90 -52.92
CA ASN A 78 37.00 7.14 -52.14
C ASN A 78 35.96 8.05 -52.79
N VAL A 79 34.85 8.29 -52.09
CA VAL A 79 33.98 9.44 -52.33
C VAL A 79 33.49 9.95 -50.98
N ASP A 80 34.03 11.12 -50.63
CA ASP A 80 33.41 12.21 -49.91
C ASP A 80 32.95 12.03 -48.44
N SER A 81 33.56 12.86 -47.61
CA SER A 81 33.23 13.17 -46.23
C SER A 81 31.84 13.80 -46.11
N SER A 82 30.90 13.13 -45.44
CA SER A 82 29.95 13.73 -44.47
C SER A 82 28.74 12.81 -44.20
N LYS A 83 28.31 12.77 -42.93
CA LYS A 83 27.05 12.20 -42.39
C LYS A 83 27.01 10.70 -42.04
N LYS A 84 27.68 10.36 -40.95
CA LYS A 84 27.34 9.31 -39.96
C LYS A 84 27.91 9.85 -38.63
N SER A 85 27.23 9.92 -37.49
CA SER A 85 26.01 9.29 -37.03
C SER A 85 25.68 9.95 -35.68
N ASP A 86 24.88 11.00 -35.68
CA ASP A 86 24.37 11.55 -34.43
C ASP A 86 23.01 10.90 -34.20
N LEU A 87 23.03 9.69 -33.64
CA LEU A 87 21.85 9.21 -32.91
C LEU A 87 21.64 10.26 -31.81
N ASP A 88 20.57 11.02 -31.91
CA ASP A 88 20.22 12.00 -30.89
C ASP A 88 20.00 11.25 -29.57
N THR A 89 21.06 11.21 -28.76
CA THR A 89 21.09 10.48 -27.50
C THR A 89 20.03 11.00 -26.55
N GLU A 90 19.68 12.28 -26.62
CA GLU A 90 18.62 12.88 -25.82
C GLU A 90 17.25 12.37 -26.27
N GLU A 91 17.02 12.27 -27.58
CA GLU A 91 15.78 11.70 -28.12
C GLU A 91 15.62 10.23 -27.69
N LEU A 92 16.69 9.44 -27.76
CA LEU A 92 16.68 8.03 -27.31
C LEU A 92 16.43 7.91 -25.80
N ILE A 93 17.05 8.77 -24.98
CA ILE A 93 16.81 8.81 -23.53
C ILE A 93 15.34 9.12 -23.25
N ASN A 94 14.77 10.10 -23.94
CA ASN A 94 13.37 10.45 -23.80
C ASN A 94 12.44 9.30 -24.21
N GLN A 95 12.71 8.65 -25.35
CA GLN A 95 11.96 7.47 -25.80
C GLN A 95 12.04 6.32 -24.78
N ILE A 96 13.22 6.03 -24.23
CA ILE A 96 13.41 5.01 -23.18
C ILE A 96 12.59 5.37 -21.94
N ASN A 97 12.57 6.64 -21.51
CA ASN A 97 11.80 7.07 -20.35
C ASN A 97 10.30 6.96 -20.57
N ILE A 98 9.81 7.28 -21.77
CA ILE A 98 8.40 7.10 -22.17
C ILE A 98 8.02 5.61 -22.15
N LEU A 99 8.88 4.75 -22.69
CA LEU A 99 8.65 3.30 -22.70
C LEU A 99 8.65 2.72 -21.29
N LYS A 100 9.59 3.13 -20.43
CA LYS A 100 9.61 2.76 -19.01
C LYS A 100 8.32 3.17 -18.30
N LYS A 101 7.89 4.41 -18.47
CA LYS A 101 6.64 4.92 -17.88
C LYS A 101 5.40 4.15 -18.37
N SER A 102 5.37 3.81 -19.66
CA SER A 102 4.28 3.03 -20.26
C SER A 102 4.27 1.59 -19.75
N LEU A 103 5.46 0.99 -19.59
CA LEU A 103 5.61 -0.33 -19.00
C LEU A 103 5.14 -0.32 -17.54
N ASP A 104 5.59 0.63 -16.73
CA ASP A 104 5.20 0.76 -15.32
C ASP A 104 3.68 0.93 -15.13
N ALA A 105 3.02 1.65 -16.05
CA ALA A 105 1.57 1.81 -16.07
C ALA A 105 0.83 0.53 -16.51
N SER A 106 1.48 -0.32 -17.31
CA SER A 106 0.90 -1.58 -17.79
C SER A 106 1.02 -2.74 -16.78
N VAL A 107 1.96 -2.64 -15.82
CA VAL A 107 2.18 -3.67 -14.80
C VAL A 107 1.03 -3.66 -13.80
N ILE A 108 0.35 -4.79 -13.68
CA ILE A 108 -0.64 -5.02 -12.62
C ILE A 108 0.11 -5.06 -11.28
N LYS A 109 -0.13 -4.06 -10.43
CA LYS A 109 0.45 -3.98 -9.09
C LYS A 109 -0.47 -4.66 -8.08
N GLN A 110 0.12 -5.30 -7.07
CA GLN A 110 -0.64 -5.82 -5.95
C GLN A 110 -1.29 -4.67 -5.18
N LYS A 111 -2.57 -4.80 -4.89
CA LYS A 111 -3.34 -3.88 -4.06
C LYS A 111 -3.08 -4.18 -2.60
N VAL A 112 -2.52 -3.21 -1.88
CA VAL A 112 -2.13 -3.37 -0.48
C VAL A 112 -2.97 -2.48 0.46
N GLY A 113 -3.40 -3.08 1.56
CA GLY A 113 -4.02 -2.39 2.68
C GLY A 113 -3.14 -2.49 3.92
N ILE A 114 -2.87 -1.38 4.59
CA ILE A 114 -2.02 -1.29 5.78
C ILE A 114 -2.88 -0.92 6.98
N PHE A 115 -2.81 -1.72 8.05
CA PHE A 115 -3.59 -1.55 9.27
C PHE A 115 -2.64 -1.49 10.47
N VAL A 116 -2.59 -0.35 11.15
CA VAL A 116 -1.61 -0.07 12.19
C VAL A 116 -2.26 -0.02 13.56
N ASP A 117 -1.89 -0.99 14.40
CA ASP A 117 -2.11 -0.95 15.84
C ASP A 117 -1.07 0.01 16.45
N VAL A 118 -1.47 1.26 16.64
CA VAL A 118 -0.54 2.32 17.03
C VAL A 118 0.07 2.08 18.41
N PRO A 119 -0.70 1.69 19.45
CA PRO A 119 -0.12 1.28 20.73
C PRO A 119 0.94 0.19 20.57
N ASN A 120 0.64 -0.91 19.88
CA ASN A 120 1.59 -2.01 19.74
C ASN A 120 2.87 -1.57 18.99
N LEU A 121 2.73 -0.75 17.94
CA LEU A 121 3.86 -0.19 17.22
C LEU A 121 4.73 0.70 18.12
N LEU A 122 4.15 1.68 18.80
CA LEU A 122 4.92 2.67 19.59
C LEU A 122 5.52 2.07 20.87
N TYR A 123 4.87 1.09 21.49
CA TYR A 123 5.43 0.38 22.65
C TYR A 123 6.47 -0.67 22.25
N GLY A 124 6.44 -1.14 21.01
CA GLY A 124 7.42 -2.10 20.49
C GLY A 124 8.77 -1.46 20.14
N VAL A 125 8.83 -0.13 19.97
CA VAL A 125 10.09 0.60 19.75
C VAL A 125 10.93 0.54 21.02
N ASP A 126 12.19 0.14 20.87
CA ASP A 126 13.16 0.20 21.96
C ASP A 126 13.50 1.67 22.24
N VAL A 127 12.92 2.22 23.30
CA VAL A 127 13.02 3.66 23.64
C VAL A 127 14.42 4.08 24.10
N ASP A 128 15.29 3.11 24.41
CA ASP A 128 16.59 3.34 25.05
C ASP A 128 17.61 4.06 24.16
N ASP A 129 17.40 4.10 22.84
CA ASP A 129 18.27 4.78 21.88
C ASP A 129 17.71 6.11 21.36
N GLY A 130 16.50 6.49 21.80
CA GLY A 130 15.82 7.71 21.35
C GLY A 130 15.33 7.65 19.89
N THR A 131 15.27 6.47 19.28
CA THR A 131 14.82 6.32 17.90
C THR A 131 13.32 6.60 17.77
N GLU A 132 12.97 7.61 16.97
CA GLU A 132 11.61 7.84 16.52
C GLU A 132 11.39 7.23 15.14
N ILE A 133 10.21 6.65 14.88
CA ILE A 133 9.83 6.15 13.56
C ILE A 133 9.15 7.26 12.77
N ASP A 134 9.64 7.53 11.57
CA ASP A 134 8.93 8.32 10.57
C ASP A 134 7.84 7.46 9.90
N MET A 135 6.58 7.82 10.13
CA MET A 135 5.44 7.05 9.63
C MET A 135 5.27 7.16 8.10
N GLY A 136 5.81 8.20 7.47
CA GLY A 136 5.86 8.35 6.02
C GLY A 136 6.87 7.43 5.37
N ASN A 137 8.05 7.28 5.98
CA ASN A 137 9.07 6.31 5.57
C ASN A 137 8.56 4.88 5.77
N LEU A 138 7.93 4.61 6.93
CA LEU A 138 7.28 3.32 7.17
C LEU A 138 6.22 3.03 6.10
N LEU A 139 5.36 4.00 5.79
CA LEU A 139 4.32 3.85 4.77
C LEU A 139 4.95 3.50 3.41
N SER A 140 5.96 4.26 3.01
CA SER A 140 6.65 4.10 1.72
C SER A 140 7.36 2.76 1.61
N LEU A 141 7.96 2.29 2.71
CA LEU A 141 8.62 0.99 2.80
C LEU A 141 7.60 -0.15 2.68
N LEU A 142 6.49 -0.06 3.41
CA LEU A 142 5.44 -1.08 3.39
C LEU A 142 4.65 -1.10 2.09
N SER A 143 4.46 0.03 1.41
CA SER A 143 3.74 0.07 0.13
C SER A 143 4.64 -0.03 -1.10
N LYS A 144 5.94 -0.29 -0.93
CA LYS A 144 6.90 -0.27 -2.03
C LYS A 144 6.49 -1.22 -3.16
N ASP A 145 6.58 -0.72 -4.40
CA ASP A 145 6.27 -1.44 -5.65
C ASP A 145 4.83 -2.00 -5.74
N ARG A 146 3.93 -1.50 -4.86
CA ARG A 146 2.53 -1.94 -4.73
C ARG A 146 1.57 -0.75 -4.87
N GLU A 147 0.32 -1.03 -5.17
CA GLU A 147 -0.75 -0.03 -5.19
C GLU A 147 -1.35 0.09 -3.78
N LEU A 148 -1.03 1.17 -3.05
CA LEU A 148 -1.62 1.44 -1.75
C LEU A 148 -3.11 1.81 -1.90
N VAL A 149 -4.00 0.91 -1.50
CA VAL A 149 -5.46 1.16 -1.50
C VAL A 149 -5.88 1.93 -0.26
N ARG A 150 -5.30 1.58 0.90
CA ARG A 150 -5.59 2.24 2.19
C ARG A 150 -4.48 2.01 3.19
N ALA A 151 -4.14 3.04 3.94
CA ALA A 151 -3.45 2.92 5.22
C ALA A 151 -4.34 3.48 6.33
N THR A 152 -4.52 2.72 7.42
CA THR A 152 -5.34 3.13 8.56
C THR A 152 -4.56 2.96 9.86
N ALA A 153 -4.47 4.02 10.66
CA ALA A 153 -3.87 4.03 11.98
C ALA A 153 -4.97 4.07 13.06
N TYR A 154 -4.90 3.14 14.01
CA TYR A 154 -5.88 3.00 15.09
C TYR A 154 -5.30 3.54 16.39
N SER A 155 -5.77 4.73 16.77
CA SER A 155 -5.15 5.53 17.83
C SER A 155 -6.12 5.74 19.00
N PRO A 156 -5.85 5.16 20.19
CA PRO A 156 -6.56 5.57 21.38
C PRO A 156 -6.28 7.04 21.66
N ILE A 157 -7.28 7.75 22.16
CA ILE A 157 -7.17 9.17 22.51
C ILE A 157 -7.64 9.43 23.93
N VAL A 158 -7.11 10.46 24.55
CA VAL A 158 -7.67 11.02 25.78
C VAL A 158 -8.84 11.93 25.39
N ASP A 159 -9.95 11.81 26.11
CA ASP A 159 -11.11 12.70 25.96
C ASP A 159 -10.92 13.91 26.87
N ASP A 160 -9.93 14.73 26.54
CA ASP A 160 -9.59 15.97 27.24
C ASP A 160 -9.74 17.15 26.26
N SER A 161 -10.43 18.21 26.69
CA SER A 161 -10.62 19.41 25.89
C SER A 161 -9.36 20.25 25.74
N ASP A 162 -8.41 20.09 26.67
CA ASP A 162 -7.23 20.94 26.75
C ASP A 162 -6.05 20.37 25.94
N GLU A 163 -6.11 19.10 25.54
CA GLU A 163 -5.11 18.43 24.70
C GLU A 163 -5.61 18.32 23.23
N PRO A 164 -5.05 19.11 22.29
CA PRO A 164 -5.44 19.04 20.89
C PRO A 164 -5.26 17.62 20.32
N LEU A 165 -6.26 17.14 19.58
CA LEU A 165 -6.26 15.78 19.01
C LEU A 165 -4.99 15.46 18.20
N GLN A 166 -4.51 16.43 17.43
CA GLN A 166 -3.33 16.29 16.58
C GLN A 166 -2.01 16.22 17.37
N GLU A 167 -2.00 16.68 18.61
CA GLU A 167 -0.82 16.67 19.48
C GLU A 167 -0.75 15.41 20.34
N GLN A 168 -1.86 14.68 20.47
CA GLN A 168 -1.91 13.45 21.25
C GLN A 168 -0.91 12.42 20.73
N ARG A 169 -0.21 11.75 21.66
CA ARG A 169 0.90 10.81 21.39
C ARG A 169 0.62 9.80 20.27
N PHE A 170 -0.57 9.21 20.24
CA PHE A 170 -0.92 8.16 19.27
C PHE A 170 -1.44 8.71 17.93
N VAL A 171 -1.69 10.01 17.84
CA VAL A 171 -2.20 10.67 16.62
C VAL A 171 -1.09 11.44 15.92
N LYS A 172 -0.32 12.21 16.68
CA LYS A 172 0.73 13.11 16.20
C LYS A 172 1.66 12.49 15.13
N PRO A 173 2.17 11.25 15.27
CA PRO A 173 3.07 10.66 14.28
C PRO A 173 2.45 10.46 12.90
N PHE A 174 1.13 10.50 12.76
CA PHE A 174 0.42 10.20 11.51
C PHE A 174 -0.18 11.44 10.83
N VAL A 175 -0.28 12.57 11.54
CA VAL A 175 -1.03 13.76 11.11
C VAL A 175 -0.57 14.31 9.75
N LEU A 176 0.71 14.17 9.40
CA LEU A 176 1.28 14.71 8.16
C LEU A 176 1.45 13.66 7.04
N HIS A 177 1.09 12.41 7.29
CA HIS A 177 1.32 11.30 6.35
C HIS A 177 -0.01 10.73 5.86
N ASN A 178 -0.01 10.01 4.73
CA ASN A 178 -1.22 9.55 4.06
C ASN A 178 -1.90 8.35 4.74
N TYR A 179 -2.27 8.52 6.02
CA TYR A 179 -3.02 7.57 6.82
C TYR A 179 -4.41 8.12 7.11
N ARG A 180 -5.40 7.23 7.07
CA ARG A 180 -6.68 7.46 7.74
C ARG A 180 -6.47 7.20 9.23
N ILE A 181 -6.78 8.19 10.07
CA ILE A 181 -6.65 8.05 11.53
C ILE A 181 -8.03 7.75 12.11
N VAL A 182 -8.16 6.57 12.74
CA VAL A 182 -9.35 6.14 13.46
C VAL A 182 -9.08 6.29 14.95
N THR A 183 -9.89 7.12 15.63
CA THR A 183 -9.67 7.41 17.04
C THR A 183 -10.81 6.92 17.93
N LYS A 184 -10.45 6.54 19.17
CA LYS A 184 -11.40 6.09 20.19
C LYS A 184 -10.97 6.60 21.57
N PRO A 185 -11.86 7.29 22.30
CA PRO A 185 -11.60 7.68 23.69
C PRO A 185 -11.26 6.49 24.58
N MET A 186 -10.14 6.57 25.28
CA MET A 186 -9.78 5.64 26.34
C MET A 186 -10.76 5.81 27.51
N LYS A 187 -11.26 4.69 28.05
CA LYS A 187 -12.13 4.68 29.22
C LYS A 187 -11.31 4.37 30.46
N ARG A 188 -11.36 5.26 31.44
CA ARG A 188 -10.89 5.00 32.80
C ARG A 188 -12.02 4.30 33.56
N PHE A 189 -11.73 3.14 34.12
CA PHE A 189 -12.66 2.38 34.95
C PHE A 189 -12.47 2.75 36.41
N SER A 190 -13.48 2.45 37.23
CA SER A 190 -13.48 2.74 38.66
C SER A 190 -12.39 1.99 39.45
N ASP A 191 -11.82 0.93 38.86
CA ASP A 191 -10.68 0.19 39.39
C ASP A 191 -9.31 0.83 39.05
N GLY A 192 -9.31 1.98 38.37
CA GLY A 192 -8.11 2.68 37.92
C GLY A 192 -7.54 2.16 36.60
N SER A 193 -8.09 1.08 36.03
CA SER A 193 -7.65 0.56 34.74
C SER A 193 -8.06 1.49 33.60
N VAL A 194 -7.20 1.62 32.59
CA VAL A 194 -7.49 2.37 31.37
C VAL A 194 -7.63 1.35 30.25
N LYS A 195 -8.81 1.28 29.61
CA LYS A 195 -9.00 0.44 28.42
C LYS A 195 -9.41 1.30 27.23
N GLY A 196 -8.73 1.12 26.11
CA GLY A 196 -9.00 1.83 24.88
C GLY A 196 -8.35 1.15 23.68
N ASN A 197 -8.43 -0.18 23.60
CA ASN A 197 -8.01 -0.87 22.39
C ASN A 197 -9.01 -0.65 21.25
N LEU A 198 -8.47 -0.69 20.03
CA LEU A 198 -9.22 -0.57 18.79
C LEU A 198 -9.16 -1.87 17.97
N ASP A 199 -8.81 -3.00 18.61
CA ASP A 199 -8.53 -4.27 17.93
C ASP A 199 -9.76 -4.78 17.17
N ILE A 200 -10.95 -4.60 17.74
CA ILE A 200 -12.21 -4.96 17.09
C ILE A 200 -12.44 -4.09 15.85
N GLU A 201 -12.28 -2.77 15.98
CA GLU A 201 -12.42 -1.84 14.85
C GLU A 201 -11.40 -2.16 13.73
N LEU A 202 -10.16 -2.47 14.11
CA LEU A 202 -9.10 -2.88 13.19
C LEU A 202 -9.48 -4.16 12.45
N VAL A 203 -9.88 -5.21 13.17
CA VAL A 203 -10.28 -6.49 12.58
C VAL A 203 -11.48 -6.32 11.64
N VAL A 204 -12.49 -5.56 12.05
CA VAL A 204 -13.68 -5.32 11.22
C VAL A 204 -13.32 -4.60 9.93
N ASP A 205 -12.52 -3.53 9.99
CA ASP A 205 -12.10 -2.79 8.80
C ASP A 205 -11.20 -3.66 7.90
N MET A 206 -10.28 -4.44 8.48
CA MET A 206 -9.40 -5.36 7.77
C MET A 206 -10.20 -6.42 6.99
N ILE A 207 -11.16 -7.07 7.64
CA ILE A 207 -12.00 -8.07 7.00
C ILE A 207 -12.95 -7.45 5.97
N THR A 208 -13.52 -6.27 6.25
CA THR A 208 -14.41 -5.59 5.31
C THR A 208 -13.67 -5.14 4.05
N MET A 209 -12.38 -4.80 4.17
CA MET A 209 -11.55 -4.40 3.04
C MET A 209 -10.96 -5.59 2.27
N SER A 210 -10.93 -6.79 2.84
CA SER A 210 -10.29 -7.97 2.24
C SER A 210 -10.66 -8.20 0.77
N ASP A 211 -11.94 -8.04 0.40
CA ASP A 211 -12.41 -8.31 -0.97
C ASP A 211 -11.88 -7.32 -2.05
N ARG A 212 -11.15 -6.27 -1.64
CA ARG A 212 -10.57 -5.24 -2.53
C ARG A 212 -9.05 -5.21 -2.52
N LEU A 213 -8.43 -6.10 -1.75
CA LEU A 213 -7.00 -6.14 -1.52
C LEU A 213 -6.45 -7.46 -2.07
N ASP A 214 -5.17 -7.46 -2.43
CA ASP A 214 -4.41 -8.68 -2.70
C ASP A 214 -3.53 -9.03 -1.48
N VAL A 215 -3.07 -7.98 -0.78
CA VAL A 215 -2.19 -8.07 0.39
C VAL A 215 -2.70 -7.20 1.52
N ILE A 216 -2.71 -7.75 2.73
CA ILE A 216 -2.93 -7.02 3.98
C ILE A 216 -1.61 -6.99 4.74
N ILE A 217 -1.19 -5.80 5.16
CA ILE A 217 -0.08 -5.62 6.09
C ILE A 217 -0.66 -5.21 7.44
N LEU A 218 -0.54 -6.11 8.42
CA LEU A 218 -0.87 -5.83 9.81
C LEU A 218 0.38 -5.33 10.52
N VAL A 219 0.34 -4.10 11.01
CA VAL A 219 1.40 -3.54 11.85
C VAL A 219 1.00 -3.72 13.31
N SER A 220 1.22 -4.93 13.84
CA SER A 220 1.03 -5.31 15.23
C SER A 220 1.74 -6.64 15.52
N GLY A 221 2.14 -6.87 16.76
CA GLY A 221 2.66 -8.13 17.26
C GLY A 221 1.70 -8.94 18.14
N ASP A 222 0.45 -8.48 18.30
CA ASP A 222 -0.53 -9.09 19.21
C ASP A 222 -1.13 -10.40 18.65
N ALA A 223 -1.17 -11.44 19.50
CA ALA A 223 -1.76 -12.74 19.17
C ALA A 223 -3.28 -12.70 19.00
N ASP A 224 -3.97 -11.67 19.51
CA ASP A 224 -5.43 -11.54 19.37
C ASP A 224 -5.87 -11.40 17.89
N PHE A 225 -4.97 -10.98 17.00
CA PHE A 225 -5.23 -10.88 15.56
C PHE A 225 -5.14 -12.23 14.81
N LEU A 226 -4.66 -13.31 15.44
CA LEU A 226 -4.46 -14.62 14.80
C LEU A 226 -5.67 -15.10 13.99
N LYS A 227 -6.87 -15.02 14.59
CA LYS A 227 -8.11 -15.46 13.93
C LYS A 227 -8.48 -14.59 12.74
N ALA A 228 -8.20 -13.30 12.82
CA ALA A 228 -8.47 -12.37 11.74
C ALA A 228 -7.52 -12.60 10.55
N ILE A 229 -6.24 -12.89 10.83
CA ILE A 229 -5.26 -13.29 9.81
C ILE A 229 -5.72 -14.57 9.09
N GLN A 230 -6.02 -15.63 9.84
CA GLN A 230 -6.47 -16.90 9.27
C GLN A 230 -7.73 -16.74 8.40
N TYR A 231 -8.66 -15.90 8.84
CA TYR A 231 -9.87 -15.62 8.08
C TYR A 231 -9.56 -14.86 6.77
N ALA A 232 -8.72 -13.83 6.81
CA ALA A 232 -8.28 -13.11 5.61
C ALA A 232 -7.56 -14.04 4.61
N GLN A 233 -6.67 -14.90 5.11
CA GLN A 233 -5.99 -15.92 4.29
C GLN A 233 -6.97 -16.92 3.67
N SER A 234 -8.03 -17.32 4.38
CA SER A 234 -9.07 -18.19 3.83
C SER A 234 -9.83 -17.59 2.64
N LYS A 235 -9.81 -16.25 2.51
CA LYS A 235 -10.35 -15.52 1.36
C LYS A 235 -9.35 -15.36 0.20
N GLY A 236 -8.14 -15.92 0.34
CA GLY A 236 -7.07 -15.83 -0.67
C GLY A 236 -6.21 -14.56 -0.56
N ILE A 237 -6.31 -13.82 0.54
CA ILE A 237 -5.51 -12.61 0.78
C ILE A 237 -4.19 -13.00 1.43
N LYS A 238 -3.06 -12.50 0.89
CA LYS A 238 -1.77 -12.65 1.56
C LYS A 238 -1.71 -11.71 2.76
N VAL A 239 -1.31 -12.20 3.93
CA VAL A 239 -1.17 -11.40 5.13
C VAL A 239 0.29 -11.33 5.56
N GLU A 240 0.82 -10.11 5.58
CA GLU A 240 2.16 -9.79 6.06
C GLU A 240 2.03 -9.13 7.44
N VAL A 241 2.86 -9.54 8.40
CA VAL A 241 2.91 -8.95 9.73
C VAL A 241 4.19 -8.16 9.87
N ALA A 242 4.08 -6.88 10.21
CA ALA A 242 5.21 -5.99 10.43
C ALA A 242 5.23 -5.48 11.87
N SER A 243 6.25 -5.82 12.64
CA SER A 243 6.32 -5.44 14.05
C SER A 243 7.73 -5.64 14.62
N PHE A 244 7.93 -5.26 15.87
CA PHE A 244 9.19 -5.46 16.58
C PHE A 244 9.23 -6.86 17.20
N PRO A 245 10.34 -7.62 17.05
CA PRO A 245 10.40 -9.00 17.54
C PRO A 245 10.07 -9.17 19.02
N LYS A 246 10.42 -8.17 19.85
CA LYS A 246 10.18 -8.12 21.30
C LYS A 246 8.69 -8.00 21.65
N SER A 247 7.89 -7.35 20.80
CA SER A 247 6.44 -7.14 21.01
C SER A 247 5.57 -8.12 20.22
N THR A 248 6.16 -9.18 19.66
CA THR A 248 5.48 -10.08 18.72
C THR A 248 5.41 -11.51 19.21
N SER A 249 4.19 -12.05 19.28
CA SER A 249 3.92 -13.47 19.58
C SER A 249 4.55 -14.41 18.54
N VAL A 250 4.99 -15.58 19.00
CA VAL A 250 5.56 -16.64 18.14
C VAL A 250 4.49 -17.22 17.21
N GLU A 251 3.28 -17.39 17.73
CA GLU A 251 2.12 -17.87 17.00
C GLU A 251 1.78 -16.94 15.83
N LEU A 252 1.83 -15.62 16.05
CA LEU A 252 1.52 -14.63 15.02
C LEU A 252 2.53 -14.71 13.85
N LYS A 253 3.82 -14.84 14.17
CA LYS A 253 4.88 -15.03 13.17
C LYS A 253 4.71 -16.32 12.37
N ALA A 254 4.22 -17.38 13.01
CA ALA A 254 4.02 -18.68 12.37
C ALA A 254 2.81 -18.72 11.43
N VAL A 255 1.78 -17.89 11.70
CA VAL A 255 0.55 -17.85 10.90
C VAL A 255 0.63 -16.85 9.75
N ALA A 256 1.39 -15.77 9.89
CA ALA A 256 1.60 -14.80 8.81
C ALA A 256 2.26 -15.45 7.58
N ASP A 257 1.87 -15.02 6.37
CA ASP A 257 2.54 -15.46 5.14
C ASP A 257 3.97 -14.90 5.05
N GLU A 258 4.17 -13.72 5.62
CA GLU A 258 5.47 -13.08 5.73
C GLU A 258 5.57 -12.27 7.03
N TYR A 259 6.73 -12.34 7.69
CA TYR A 259 7.01 -11.55 8.88
C TYR A 259 8.13 -10.54 8.59
N LEU A 260 7.80 -9.25 8.72
CA LEU A 260 8.72 -8.14 8.57
C LEU A 260 9.18 -7.64 9.94
N ASP A 261 10.44 -7.92 10.24
CA ASP A 261 11.11 -7.45 11.46
C ASP A 261 11.52 -5.98 11.30
N LEU A 262 10.75 -5.07 11.91
CA LEU A 262 10.98 -3.61 11.79
C LEU A 262 12.31 -3.18 12.43
N SER A 263 12.84 -3.95 13.39
CA SER A 263 14.12 -3.63 14.04
C SER A 263 15.31 -3.70 13.08
N LYS A 264 15.22 -4.54 12.03
CA LYS A 264 16.26 -4.65 11.00
C LYS A 264 16.20 -3.55 9.96
N LEU A 265 15.14 -2.74 10.00
CA LEU A 265 14.83 -1.73 9.00
C LEU A 265 14.87 -0.31 9.56
N TYR A 266 15.31 -0.12 10.81
CA TYR A 266 15.42 1.20 11.46
C TYR A 266 16.10 2.24 10.58
N SER A 267 17.21 1.89 9.93
CA SER A 267 17.93 2.81 9.03
C SER A 267 17.10 3.35 7.85
N LYS A 268 15.98 2.70 7.51
CA LYS A 268 15.06 3.11 6.45
C LYS A 268 13.80 3.80 6.97
N ILE A 269 13.50 3.70 8.25
CA ILE A 269 12.23 4.17 8.85
C ILE A 269 12.42 5.14 10.01
N GLN A 270 13.64 5.40 10.46
CA GLN A 270 13.93 6.37 11.51
C GLN A 270 13.63 7.81 11.04
N ALA A 271 13.22 8.66 11.97
CA ALA A 271 13.19 10.10 11.77
C ALA A 271 14.63 10.64 11.68
N ASN A 272 14.82 11.66 10.84
CA ASN A 272 16.11 12.36 10.67
C ASN A 272 16.31 13.45 11.73
#